data_AF-A0A7V2RGS0-F1
#
_entry.id   AF-A0A7V2RGS0-F1
#
_cell.length_a   1.000
_cell.length_b   1.000
_cell.length_c   1.000
_cell.angle_alpha   90.00
_cell.angle_beta   90.00
_cell.angle_gamma   90.00
#
_symmetry.space_group_name_H-M   'P 1'
#
loop_
_entity.id
_entity.type
_entity.pdbx_description
1 polymer ?
#
loop_
_entity_poly.entity_id
_entity_poly.type
_entity_poly.pdbx_seq_one_letter_code
_entity_poly.pdbx_strand_id
1 'polypeptide(L)' 'MAQQYDIRAMADLIESLRKDAERLKKIAGDIPSVQKNADRILANVKMLEININDVTEILGK' A
#
# COMPACT_ATOMS: atom_id res chain seq x y z
N MET A 1 -18.25 21.09 -6.47
CA MET A 1 -18.71 19.73 -6.85
C MET A 1 -17.87 18.76 -6.03
N ALA A 2 -18.48 17.90 -5.22
CA ALA A 2 -17.71 16.93 -4.43
C ALA A 2 -17.17 15.87 -5.39
N GLN A 3 -15.85 15.76 -5.50
CA GLN A 3 -15.23 14.71 -6.30
C GLN A 3 -15.56 13.36 -5.62
N GLN A 4 -16.23 12.47 -6.34
CA GLN A 4 -16.55 11.14 -5.84
C GLN A 4 -15.26 10.32 -5.87
N TYR A 5 -14.66 10.10 -4.71
CA TYR A 5 -13.45 9.29 -4.57
C TYR A 5 -13.82 7.81 -4.59
N ASP A 6 -13.13 7.02 -5.43
CA ASP A 6 -13.28 5.56 -5.45
C ASP A 6 -12.39 4.91 -4.38
N ILE A 7 -12.86 4.95 -3.14
CA ILE A 7 -12.13 4.42 -1.97
C ILE A 7 -11.85 2.92 -2.10
N ARG A 8 -12.74 2.15 -2.75
CA ARG A 8 -12.52 0.71 -2.95
C ARG A 8 -11.39 0.46 -3.93
N ALA A 9 -11.38 1.15 -5.07
CA ALA A 9 -10.29 1.04 -6.02
C ALA A 9 -8.94 1.46 -5.38
N MET A 10 -8.94 2.45 -4.49
CA MET A 10 -7.74 2.81 -3.73
C MET A 10 -7.29 1.69 -2.79
N ALA A 11 -8.21 1.10 -2.02
CA ALA A 11 -7.90 0.00 -1.10
C ALA A 11 -7.30 -1.21 -1.85
N ASP A 12 -7.92 -1.61 -2.96
CA ASP A 12 -7.45 -2.71 -3.81
C ASP A 12 -6.04 -2.42 -4.35
N LEU A 13 -5.80 -1.20 -4.83
CA LEU A 13 -4.50 -0.79 -5.36
C LEU A 13 -3.42 -0.74 -4.26
N ILE A 14 -3.76 -0.26 -3.06
CA ILE A 14 -2.85 -0.24 -1.91
C ILE A 14 -2.45 -1.67 -1.52
N GLU A 15 -3.40 -2.61 -1.53
CA GLU A 15 -3.11 -4.03 -1.26
C GLU A 15 -2.15 -4.62 -2.32
N SER A 16 -2.39 -4.31 -3.60
CA SER A 16 -1.49 -4.72 -4.69
C SER A 16 -0.09 -4.14 -4.51
N LEU A 17 0.04 -2.85 -4.15
CA LEU A 17 1.34 -2.22 -3.89
C LEU A 17 2.10 -2.90 -2.75
N ARG A 18 1.41 -3.32 -1.68
CA ARG A 18 2.02 -4.10 -0.59
C ARG A 18 2.61 -5.40 -1.11
N LYS A 19 1.81 -6.19 -1.86
CA LYS A 19 2.22 -7.48 -2.43
C LYS A 19 3.42 -7.34 -3.36
N ASP A 20 3.43 -6.30 -4.21
CA ASP A 20 4.54 -6.04 -5.12
C ASP A 20 5.81 -5.58 -4.38
N ALA A 21 5.69 -4.78 -3.32
CA ALA A 21 6.84 -4.37 -2.51
C ALA A 21 7.42 -5.55 -1.70
N GLU A 22 6.58 -6.43 -1.15
CA GLU A 22 7.02 -7.69 -0.51
C GLU A 22 7.76 -8.59 -1.51
N ARG A 23 7.21 -8.71 -2.73
CA ARG A 23 7.85 -9.47 -3.81
C ARG A 23 9.18 -8.85 -4.21
N LEU A 24 9.26 -7.53 -4.37
CA LEU A 24 10.50 -6.81 -4.67
C LEU A 24 11.56 -7.08 -3.60
N LYS A 25 11.20 -6.99 -2.32
CA LYS A 25 12.11 -7.30 -1.21
C LYS A 25 12.60 -8.74 -1.27
N LYS A 26 11.72 -9.70 -1.58
CA LYS A 26 12.06 -11.12 -1.68
C LYS A 26 13.04 -11.44 -2.83
N ILE A 27 12.88 -10.78 -3.98
CA ILE A 27 13.76 -11.00 -5.15
C ILE A 27 15.02 -10.13 -5.14
N ALA A 28 15.15 -9.19 -4.20
CA ALA A 28 16.31 -8.29 -4.10
C ALA A 28 17.63 -9.01 -3.83
N GLY A 29 17.60 -10.26 -3.36
CA GLY A 29 18.79 -10.98 -2.93
C GLY A 29 19.53 -10.19 -1.84
N ASP A 30 20.85 -10.07 -1.98
CA ASP A 30 21.71 -9.36 -1.02
C ASP A 30 21.94 -7.88 -1.37
N ILE A 31 21.16 -7.28 -2.28
CA ILE A 31 21.35 -5.89 -2.69
C ILE A 31 20.78 -4.95 -1.60
N PRO A 32 21.60 -4.31 -0.75
CA PRO A 32 21.09 -3.67 0.46
C PRO A 32 20.29 -2.41 0.17
N SER A 33 20.61 -1.71 -0.92
CA SER A 33 19.87 -0.53 -1.38
C SER A 33 18.45 -0.89 -1.80
N VAL A 34 18.25 -2.01 -2.49
CA VAL A 34 16.93 -2.48 -2.92
C VAL A 34 16.10 -2.95 -1.73
N GLN A 35 16.69 -3.71 -0.80
CA GLN A 35 16.01 -4.12 0.44
C GLN A 35 15.52 -2.90 1.25
N LYS A 36 16.40 -1.91 1.48
CA LYS A 36 16.06 -0.67 2.19
C LYS A 36 14.97 0.14 1.49
N ASN A 37 14.98 0.19 0.16
CA ASN A 37 13.94 0.87 -0.58
C ASN A 37 12.60 0.13 -0.52
N ALA A 38 12.61 -1.20 -0.62
CA ALA A 38 11.41 -2.01 -0.43
C ALA A 38 10.82 -1.83 0.98
N ASP A 39 11.65 -1.75 2.01
CA ASP A 39 11.21 -1.45 3.38
C ASP A 39 10.53 -0.09 3.51
N ARG A 40 11.10 0.96 2.89
CA ARG A 40 10.48 2.30 2.88
C ARG A 40 9.15 2.31 2.14
N ILE A 41 9.06 1.60 1.02
CA ILE A 41 7.81 1.45 0.27
C ILE A 41 6.77 0.76 1.16
N LEU A 42 7.12 -0.35 1.81
CA LEU A 42 6.21 -1.07 2.71
C LEU A 42 5.73 -0.19 3.87
N ALA A 43 6.62 0.62 4.46
CA ALA A 43 6.24 1.56 5.52
C ALA A 43 5.23 2.61 5.02
N ASN A 44 5.46 3.18 3.84
CA ASN A 44 4.53 4.14 3.23
C ASN A 44 3.20 3.51 2.86
N VAL A 45 3.23 2.30 2.27
CA VAL A 45 2.02 1.53 1.96
C VAL A 45 1.23 1.24 3.24
N LYS A 46 1.91 0.91 4.35
CA LYS A 46 1.23 0.68 5.63
C LYS A 46 0.49 1.92 6.14
N MET A 47 1.07 3.10 5.97
CA MET A 47 0.39 4.35 6.31
C MET A 47 -0.84 4.60 5.42
N LEU A 48 -0.76 4.27 4.13
CA LEU A 48 -1.91 4.35 3.23
C LEU A 48 -3.01 3.36 3.61
N GLU A 49 -2.66 2.13 3.99
CA GLU A 49 -3.61 1.14 4.50
C GLU A 49 -4.35 1.67 5.73
N ILE A 50 -3.66 2.28 6.70
CA ILE A 50 -4.31 2.88 7.87
C ILE A 50 -5.28 3.98 7.42
N ASN A 51 -4.82 4.92 6.59
CA ASN A 51 -5.64 6.04 6.13
C ASN A 51 -6.88 5.63 5.34
N ILE A 52 -6.82 4.55 4.56
CA ILE A 52 -7.91 4.12 3.68
C ILE A 52 -8.77 3.03 4.33
N ASN A 53 -8.21 2.10 5.09
CA ASN A 53 -8.98 1.05 5.74
C ASN A 53 -9.93 1.65 6.80
N ASP A 54 -9.47 2.63 7.58
CA ASP A 54 -10.31 3.39 8.51
C ASP A 54 -11.53 4.00 7.77
N VAL A 55 -11.30 4.51 6.56
CA VAL A 55 -12.36 5.08 5.72
C VAL A 55 -13.27 4.00 5.14
N THR A 56 -12.75 2.82 4.76
CA THR A 56 -13.60 1.71 4.30
C THR A 56 -14.46 1.11 5.41
N GLU A 57 -13.98 1.09 6.66
CA GLU A 57 -14.75 0.66 7.83
C GLU A 57 -15.88 1.66 8.13
N ILE A 58 -15.61 2.97 8.03
CA ILE A 58 -16.62 4.03 8.22
C ILE A 58 -17.63 4.09 7.07
N LEU A 59 -17.16 3.94 5.83
CA LEU A 59 -18.00 3.94 4.62
C LEU A 59 -18.65 2.57 4.34
N GLY A 60 -18.76 1.73 5.37
CA GLY A 60 -19.33 0.40 5.32
C GLY A 60 -20.46 0.29 4.31
N LYS A 61 -20.36 -0.73 3.45
CA LYS A 61 -21.59 -1.43 3.16
C LYS A 61 -22.03 -2.12 4.44
#